data_AF-A0A2G2YRU5-F1
#
_entry.id   AF-A0A2G2YRU5-F1
#
_cell.length_a   1.000
_cell.length_b   1.000
_cell.length_c   1.000
_cell.angle_alpha   90.00
_cell.angle_beta   90.00
_cell.angle_gamma   90.00
#
_symmetry.space_group_name_H-M   'P 1'
#
loop_
_entity.id
_entity.type
_entity.pdbx_description
1 polymer ?
#
loop_
_entity_poly.entity_id
_entity_poly.type
_entity_poly.pdbx_seq_one_letter_code
_entity_poly.pdbx_strand_id
1 'polypeptide(L)'
;MTTESQMHDVATTVGANNIASSSRTNAPPTMAPVEKPKKFSGIDFKLWQQKMFFYLTTLCLQRFTSEDAPEIPEGTSDKDRFVIVEAWKHSDFLCRNYILSGLQDDLYNIYSGTKTSKELGGI
;
A
#
# COMPACT_ATOMS: atom_id res chain seq x y z
N MET A 1 67.53 44.24 -16.63
CA MET A 1 66.54 43.72 -15.67
C MET A 1 66.95 42.30 -15.34
N THR A 2 67.55 42.15 -14.16
CA THR A 2 67.88 40.91 -13.42
C THR A 2 66.56 40.17 -13.09
N THR A 3 66.43 38.85 -12.96
CA THR A 3 67.31 37.82 -12.39
C THR A 3 66.70 36.43 -12.74
N GLU A 4 67.53 35.38 -12.85
CA GLU A 4 67.39 34.02 -12.23
C GLU A 4 66.04 33.25 -12.29
N SER A 5 65.96 31.92 -12.30
CA SER A 5 66.88 30.84 -11.92
C SER A 5 66.21 29.49 -12.26
N GLN A 6 67.05 28.52 -12.63
CA GLN A 6 67.05 27.10 -12.25
C GLN A 6 65.74 26.27 -12.27
N MET A 7 65.76 25.29 -13.18
CA MET A 7 64.88 24.13 -13.19
C MET A 7 65.19 23.19 -12.00
N HIS A 8 64.16 22.81 -11.25
CA HIS A 8 64.22 21.70 -10.29
C HIS A 8 63.21 20.61 -10.63
N ASP A 9 63.68 19.40 -10.33
CA ASP A 9 63.25 18.05 -10.67
C ASP A 9 61.76 17.72 -10.53
N VAL A 10 61.31 16.84 -11.42
CA VAL A 10 59.97 16.25 -11.45
C VAL A 10 59.89 15.18 -10.37
N ALA A 11 59.05 15.42 -9.36
CA ALA A 11 58.58 14.40 -8.44
C ALA A 11 57.07 14.20 -8.62
N THR A 12 56.72 13.03 -9.15
CA THR A 12 55.37 12.48 -9.32
C THR A 12 54.58 12.49 -8.00
N THR A 13 53.43 13.15 -7.99
CA THR A 13 52.38 12.88 -7.00
C THR A 13 51.06 12.71 -7.75
N VAL A 14 50.67 11.46 -8.03
CA VAL A 14 49.33 11.14 -8.49
C VAL A 14 48.40 11.30 -7.31
N GLY A 15 47.65 12.41 -7.27
CA GLY A 15 46.58 12.61 -6.29
C GLY A 15 45.49 11.57 -6.51
N ALA A 16 45.39 10.61 -5.59
CA ALA A 16 44.30 9.63 -5.58
C ALA A 16 43.02 10.32 -5.10
N ASN A 17 42.11 10.59 -6.04
CA ASN A 17 40.79 11.12 -5.74
C ASN A 17 39.90 9.97 -5.25
N ASN A 18 39.84 9.79 -3.93
CA ASN A 18 38.98 8.78 -3.31
C ASN A 18 37.53 9.30 -3.29
N ILE A 19 36.76 8.99 -4.33
CA ILE A 19 35.30 9.20 -4.32
C ILE A 19 34.70 8.15 -3.39
N ALA A 20 34.50 8.52 -2.13
CA ALA A 20 33.72 7.73 -1.19
C ALA A 20 32.26 7.72 -1.66
N SER A 21 31.85 6.62 -2.30
CA SER A 21 30.46 6.36 -2.64
C SER A 21 29.70 6.10 -1.34
N SER A 22 29.09 7.16 -0.78
CA SER A 22 28.17 7.04 0.35
C SER A 22 26.88 6.41 -0.18
N SER A 23 26.75 5.09 -0.02
CA SER A 23 25.48 4.39 -0.16
C SER A 23 24.55 4.83 0.98
N ARG A 24 23.80 5.90 0.76
CA ARG A 24 22.68 6.24 1.64
C ARG A 24 21.66 5.11 1.56
N THR A 25 21.63 4.29 2.60
CA THR A 25 20.55 3.34 2.84
C THR A 25 19.33 4.16 3.25
N ASN A 26 18.47 4.49 2.30
CA ASN A 26 17.16 5.04 2.62
C ASN A 26 16.35 3.91 3.25
N ALA A 27 16.24 3.89 4.57
CA ALA A 27 15.23 3.10 5.23
C ALA A 27 13.86 3.51 4.64
N PRO A 28 12.96 2.56 4.33
CA PRO A 28 11.60 2.90 3.95
C PRO A 28 11.01 3.85 4.99
N PRO A 29 10.29 4.91 4.60
CA PRO A 29 9.62 5.78 5.54
C PRO A 29 8.81 4.90 6.51
N THR A 30 9.07 5.05 7.80
CA THR A 30 8.30 4.38 8.83
C THR A 30 6.87 4.89 8.72
N MET A 31 6.01 4.12 8.08
CA MET A 31 4.60 4.45 7.93
C MET A 31 4.00 4.45 9.34
N ALA A 32 3.38 5.56 9.72
CA ALA A 32 2.61 5.62 10.96
C ALA A 32 1.56 4.47 10.96
N PRO A 33 1.21 3.92 12.12
CA PRO A 33 0.16 2.91 12.22
C PRO A 33 -1.09 3.39 11.48
N VAL A 34 -1.66 2.54 10.64
CA VAL A 34 -2.91 2.87 9.96
C VAL A 34 -3.99 3.04 11.03
N GLU A 35 -4.38 4.28 11.32
CA GLU A 35 -5.44 4.57 12.28
C GLU A 35 -6.77 4.06 11.72
N LYS A 36 -7.39 3.12 12.45
CA LYS A 36 -8.71 2.61 12.11
C LYS A 36 -9.75 3.75 12.26
N PRO A 37 -10.66 3.93 11.29
CA PRO A 37 -11.72 4.94 11.40
C PRO A 37 -12.63 4.67 12.60
N LYS A 38 -13.19 5.74 13.17
CA LYS A 38 -14.23 5.64 14.20
C LYS A 38 -15.43 4.85 13.67
N LYS A 39 -16.10 4.11 14.56
CA LYS A 39 -17.32 3.37 14.21
C LYS A 39 -18.41 4.33 13.71
N PHE A 40 -19.10 3.94 12.65
CA PHE A 40 -20.25 4.65 12.08
C PHE A 40 -21.49 4.42 12.92
N SER A 41 -22.13 5.51 13.33
CA SER A 41 -23.36 5.50 14.14
C SER A 41 -24.61 5.88 13.35
N GLY A 42 -24.52 5.98 12.02
CA GLY A 42 -25.61 6.52 11.18
C GLY A 42 -25.53 8.04 10.94
N ILE A 43 -24.61 8.76 11.61
CA ILE A 43 -24.42 10.21 11.46
C ILE A 43 -23.12 10.48 10.68
N ASP A 44 -23.11 11.53 9.86
CA ASP A 44 -21.96 11.94 9.04
C ASP A 44 -21.46 10.87 8.05
N PHE A 45 -22.40 10.19 7.40
CA PHE A 45 -22.15 9.12 6.42
C PHE A 45 -21.01 9.44 5.46
N LYS A 46 -21.05 10.60 4.78
CA LYS A 46 -20.00 11.00 3.80
C LYS A 46 -18.60 11.05 4.42
N LEU A 47 -18.49 11.54 5.65
CA LEU A 47 -17.22 11.63 6.34
C LEU A 47 -16.71 10.24 6.74
N TRP A 48 -17.59 9.40 7.27
CA TRP A 48 -17.23 8.03 7.61
C TRP A 48 -16.83 7.24 6.37
N GLN A 49 -17.63 7.30 5.30
CA GLN A 49 -17.39 6.62 4.03
C GLN A 49 -16.04 7.04 3.44
N GLN A 50 -15.70 8.33 3.42
CA GLN A 50 -14.41 8.81 2.95
C GLN A 50 -13.24 8.27 3.80
N LYS A 51 -13.39 8.24 5.12
CA LYS A 51 -12.36 7.68 6.02
C LYS A 51 -12.22 6.17 5.86
N MET A 52 -13.32 5.46 5.67
CA MET A 52 -13.32 4.02 5.42
C MET A 52 -12.68 3.70 4.06
N PHE A 53 -13.00 4.48 3.02
CA PHE A 53 -12.37 4.35 1.70
C PHE A 53 -10.85 4.53 1.77
N PHE A 54 -10.39 5.58 2.46
CA PHE A 54 -8.95 5.81 2.67
C PHE A 54 -8.31 4.65 3.45
N TYR A 55 -8.94 4.20 4.52
CA TYR A 55 -8.49 3.05 5.31
C TYR A 55 -8.33 1.78 4.45
N LEU A 56 -9.34 1.42 3.66
CA LEU A 56 -9.27 0.27 2.75
C LEU A 56 -8.20 0.45 1.65
N THR A 57 -7.95 1.68 1.21
CA THR A 57 -6.88 1.99 0.26
C THR A 57 -5.51 1.71 0.86
N THR A 58 -5.26 2.12 2.11
CA THR A 58 -4.01 1.82 2.80
C THR A 58 -3.78 0.33 3.05
N LEU A 59 -4.87 -0.46 3.07
CA LEU A 59 -4.83 -1.92 3.19
C LEU A 59 -4.79 -2.65 1.84
N CYS A 60 -4.78 -1.93 0.71
CA CYS A 60 -4.87 -2.49 -0.64
C CYS A 60 -6.16 -3.31 -0.90
N LEU A 61 -7.23 -3.01 -0.16
CA LEU A 61 -8.52 -3.71 -0.22
C LEU A 61 -9.63 -2.89 -0.90
N GLN A 62 -9.37 -1.63 -1.25
CA GLN A 62 -10.39 -0.75 -1.85
C GLN A 62 -11.02 -1.34 -3.12
N ARG A 63 -10.24 -2.00 -3.99
CA ARG A 63 -10.75 -2.54 -5.25
C ARG A 63 -11.92 -3.53 -5.07
N PHE A 64 -11.95 -4.26 -3.96
CA PHE A 64 -12.98 -5.26 -3.67
C PHE A 64 -14.36 -4.64 -3.34
N THR A 65 -14.43 -3.32 -3.14
CA THR A 65 -15.71 -2.61 -2.96
C THR A 65 -16.33 -2.18 -4.30
N SER A 66 -15.64 -2.35 -5.43
CA SER A 66 -16.09 -1.91 -6.75
C SER A 66 -15.97 -2.97 -7.85
N GLU A 67 -14.92 -3.78 -7.81
CA GLU A 67 -14.62 -4.80 -8.82
C GLU A 67 -15.37 -6.12 -8.57
N ASP A 68 -15.66 -6.83 -9.65
CA ASP A 68 -16.15 -8.21 -9.59
C ASP A 68 -15.00 -9.20 -9.46
N ALA A 69 -15.34 -10.44 -9.07
CA ALA A 69 -14.36 -11.52 -9.04
C ALA A 69 -13.68 -11.69 -10.42
N PRO A 70 -12.37 -12.01 -10.45
CA PRO A 70 -11.61 -12.06 -11.68
C PRO A 70 -12.17 -13.12 -12.62
N GLU A 71 -12.33 -12.76 -13.88
CA GLU A 71 -12.56 -13.71 -14.97
C GLU A 71 -11.27 -14.50 -15.22
N ILE A 72 -11.40 -15.82 -15.28
CA ILE A 72 -10.25 -16.73 -15.35
C ILE A 72 -10.02 -17.07 -16.82
N PRO A 73 -8.86 -16.73 -17.41
CA PRO A 73 -8.60 -16.98 -18.82
C PRO A 73 -8.67 -18.47 -19.17
N GLU A 74 -9.20 -18.77 -20.36
CA GLU A 74 -9.14 -20.10 -20.93
C GLU A 74 -7.67 -20.54 -21.11
N GLY A 75 -7.34 -21.75 -20.64
CA GLY A 75 -5.97 -22.27 -20.62
C GLY A 75 -5.23 -22.09 -19.30
N THR A 76 -5.82 -21.41 -18.30
CA THR A 76 -5.27 -21.38 -16.93
C THR A 76 -5.33 -22.77 -16.30
N SER A 77 -4.23 -23.22 -15.68
CA SER A 77 -4.20 -24.54 -15.02
C SER A 77 -5.21 -24.62 -13.88
N ASP A 78 -5.75 -25.81 -13.59
CA ASP A 78 -6.71 -25.98 -12.48
C ASP A 78 -6.14 -25.52 -11.13
N LYS A 79 -4.84 -25.71 -10.93
CA LYS A 79 -4.12 -25.28 -9.73
C LYS A 79 -4.07 -23.76 -9.63
N ASP A 80 -3.69 -23.07 -10.71
CA ASP A 80 -3.61 -21.61 -10.71
C ASP A 80 -5.01 -20.98 -10.58
N ARG A 81 -6.00 -21.58 -11.26
CA ARG A 81 -7.41 -21.20 -11.13
C ARG A 81 -7.86 -21.25 -9.68
N PHE A 82 -7.56 -22.33 -8.97
CA PHE A 82 -7.88 -22.47 -7.54
C PHE A 82 -7.21 -21.39 -6.69
N VAL A 83 -5.91 -21.15 -6.89
CA VAL A 83 -5.15 -20.14 -6.14
C VAL A 83 -5.74 -18.74 -6.35
N ILE A 84 -6.07 -18.36 -7.59
CA ILE A 84 -6.66 -17.05 -7.92
C ILE A 84 -8.00 -16.87 -7.19
N VAL A 85 -8.88 -17.86 -7.27
CA VAL A 85 -10.22 -17.81 -6.67
C VAL A 85 -10.14 -17.72 -5.14
N GLU A 86 -9.30 -18.54 -4.51
CA GLU A 86 -9.18 -18.54 -3.05
C GLU A 86 -8.52 -17.26 -2.53
N ALA A 87 -7.51 -16.73 -3.23
CA ALA A 87 -6.90 -15.45 -2.89
C ALA A 87 -7.91 -14.29 -2.99
N TRP A 88 -8.76 -14.30 -4.03
CA TRP A 88 -9.83 -13.32 -4.17
C TRP A 88 -10.84 -13.42 -3.03
N LYS A 89 -11.37 -14.63 -2.75
CA LYS A 89 -12.33 -14.86 -1.66
C LYS A 89 -11.79 -14.43 -0.30
N HIS A 90 -10.52 -14.75 -0.03
CA HIS A 90 -9.88 -14.36 1.22
C HIS A 90 -9.80 -12.83 1.35
N SER A 91 -9.43 -12.14 0.27
CA SER A 91 -9.30 -10.68 0.26
C SER A 91 -10.66 -9.97 0.34
N ASP A 92 -11.68 -10.46 -0.39
CA ASP A 92 -13.07 -9.99 -0.26
C ASP A 92 -13.60 -10.19 1.16
N PHE A 93 -13.35 -11.35 1.76
CA PHE A 93 -13.69 -11.63 3.16
C PHE A 93 -13.04 -10.60 4.10
N LEU A 94 -11.74 -10.32 3.95
CA LEU A 94 -11.06 -9.33 4.77
C LEU A 94 -11.65 -7.93 4.57
N CYS A 95 -11.86 -7.50 3.32
CA CYS A 95 -12.44 -6.20 3.00
C CYS A 95 -13.82 -6.03 3.65
N ARG A 96 -14.69 -7.04 3.49
CA ARG A 96 -16.03 -7.08 4.09
C ARG A 96 -15.95 -6.92 5.61
N ASN A 97 -15.08 -7.67 6.27
CA ASN A 97 -14.93 -7.60 7.72
C ASN A 97 -14.37 -6.26 8.20
N TYR A 98 -13.48 -5.61 7.45
CA TYR A 98 -13.00 -4.28 7.80
C TYR A 98 -14.13 -3.24 7.76
N ILE A 99 -14.95 -3.26 6.70
CA ILE A 99 -16.13 -2.38 6.58
C ILE A 99 -17.08 -2.62 7.75
N LEU A 100 -17.47 -3.88 7.97
CA LEU A 100 -18.38 -4.26 9.06
C LEU A 100 -17.81 -3.85 10.43
N SER A 101 -16.51 -4.04 10.67
CA SER A 101 -15.86 -3.66 11.92
C SER A 101 -15.81 -2.15 12.17
N GLY A 102 -16.09 -1.35 11.14
CA GLY A 102 -16.25 0.09 11.21
C GLY A 102 -17.68 0.54 11.46
N LEU A 103 -18.65 -0.37 11.64
CA LEU A 103 -20.03 -0.07 11.98
C LEU A 103 -20.27 -0.17 13.49
N GLN A 104 -21.25 0.59 14.00
CA GLN A 104 -21.86 0.30 15.30
C GLN A 104 -22.67 -1.00 15.26
N ASP A 105 -22.91 -1.58 16.42
CA ASP A 105 -23.39 -2.95 16.55
C ASP A 105 -24.80 -3.13 15.94
N ASP A 106 -25.68 -2.13 16.07
CA ASP A 106 -27.00 -2.16 15.43
C ASP A 106 -26.93 -2.23 13.90
N LEU A 107 -26.02 -1.44 13.30
CA LEU A 107 -25.76 -1.44 11.86
C LEU A 107 -25.02 -2.71 11.42
N TYR A 108 -24.05 -3.17 12.22
CA TYR A 108 -23.34 -4.42 11.97
C TYR A 108 -24.32 -5.57 11.81
N ASN A 109 -25.30 -5.70 12.71
CA ASN A 109 -26.28 -6.79 12.66
C ASN A 109 -27.09 -6.77 11.37
N ILE A 110 -27.50 -5.58 10.91
CA ILE A 110 -28.24 -5.39 9.66
C ILE A 110 -27.41 -5.82 8.44
N TYR A 111 -26.14 -5.42 8.39
CA TYR A 111 -25.28 -5.65 7.22
C TYR A 111 -24.46 -6.95 7.29
N SER A 112 -24.44 -7.65 8.43
CA SER A 112 -23.65 -8.86 8.64
C SER A 112 -23.97 -10.01 7.67
N GLY A 113 -25.20 -10.03 7.14
CA GLY A 113 -25.65 -11.01 6.15
C GLY A 113 -25.22 -10.73 4.70
N THR A 114 -24.57 -9.59 4.43
CA THR A 114 -24.04 -9.27 3.09
C THR A 114 -22.95 -10.26 2.69
N LYS A 115 -22.93 -10.62 1.41
CA LYS A 115 -22.08 -11.73 0.95
C LYS A 115 -20.71 -11.25 0.50
N THR A 116 -20.63 -10.07 -0.09
CA THR A 116 -19.41 -9.54 -0.71
C THR A 116 -19.09 -8.14 -0.18
N SER A 117 -17.84 -7.72 -0.25
CA SER A 117 -17.49 -6.33 0.08
C SER A 117 -18.04 -5.32 -0.93
N LYS A 118 -18.35 -5.74 -2.16
CA LYS A 118 -18.94 -4.90 -3.19
C LYS A 118 -20.36 -4.43 -2.82
N GLU A 119 -21.17 -5.30 -2.23
CA GLU A 119 -22.51 -4.94 -1.71
C GLU A 119 -22.42 -3.88 -0.60
N LEU A 120 -21.32 -3.89 0.16
CA LEU A 120 -21.03 -2.91 1.21
C LEU A 120 -20.31 -1.66 0.70
N GLY A 121 -19.90 -1.59 -0.56
CA GLY A 121 -19.21 -0.41 -1.10
C GLY A 121 -20.09 0.83 -1.23
N GLY A 122 -21.43 0.64 -1.21
CA GLY A 122 -22.43 1.70 -1.33
C GLY A 122 -23.00 2.22 0.00
N ILE A 123 -22.60 1.65 1.13
CA ILE A 123 -22.79 2.21 2.48
C ILE A 123 -21.53 2.98 2.92
#